data_AF-A0A0M9YDA1-F1
#
_entry.id   AF-A0A0M9YDA1-F1
#
_cell.length_a   1.000
_cell.length_b   1.000
_cell.length_c   1.000
_cell.angle_alpha   90.00
_cell.angle_beta   90.00
_cell.angle_gamma   90.00
#
_symmetry.space_group_name_H-M   'P 1'
#
loop_
_entity.id
_entity.type
_entity.pdbx_description
1 polymer ?
#
loop_
_entity_poly.entity_id
_entity_poly.type
_entity_poly.pdbx_seq_one_letter_code
_entity_poly.pdbx_strand_id
1 'polypeptide(L)'
;MVVIAWSGTGQVLCHGRLGTGTGSSWTTYVPTWSTTGTAPALGNGSLAGEYCLIGDRCEVVITMICGSTTTYGTGQFRWLLPFAAATLANANFHWTGSGIATDAAAAYYPGTARIQSGSQYVMGLSPGSATGSTVAEWNSTRPFTWGNGDYVGLQVTYRIA
;
A
#
# COMPACT_ATOMS: atom_id res chain seq x y z
N MET A 1 13.66 -37.02 10.57
CA MET A 1 12.24 -37.35 10.89
C MET A 1 11.41 -36.14 10.49
N VAL A 2 10.57 -36.27 9.46
CA VAL A 2 9.65 -35.23 9.01
C VAL A 2 8.25 -35.68 9.42
N VAL A 3 7.56 -34.87 10.20
CA VAL A 3 6.17 -35.12 10.59
C VAL A 3 5.27 -34.49 9.53
N ILE A 4 4.61 -35.31 8.72
CA ILE A 4 3.60 -34.88 7.75
C ILE A 4 2.23 -35.08 8.41
N ALA A 5 1.49 -33.99 8.63
CA ALA A 5 0.10 -34.07 9.06
C ALA A 5 -0.81 -34.17 7.84
N TRP A 6 -1.63 -35.21 7.79
CA TRP A 6 -2.61 -35.47 6.75
C TRP A 6 -3.96 -34.84 7.15
N SER A 7 -4.66 -34.18 6.24
CA SER A 7 -6.08 -33.88 6.46
C SER A 7 -6.89 -35.17 6.47
N GLY A 8 -8.06 -35.17 7.13
CA GLY A 8 -9.00 -36.30 7.16
C GLY A 8 -9.55 -36.74 5.80
N THR A 9 -9.18 -36.04 4.72
CA THR A 9 -9.52 -36.34 3.32
C THR A 9 -8.31 -36.75 2.48
N GLY A 10 -7.15 -37.01 3.10
CA GLY A 10 -5.95 -37.50 2.40
C GLY A 10 -5.14 -36.43 1.67
N GLN A 11 -5.31 -35.14 2.01
CA GLN A 11 -4.50 -34.05 1.45
C GLN A 11 -3.38 -33.65 2.42
N VAL A 12 -2.21 -33.30 1.87
CA VAL A 12 -1.10 -32.72 2.63
C VAL A 12 -1.42 -31.25 2.89
N LEU A 13 -1.66 -30.89 4.15
CA LEU A 13 -1.85 -29.50 4.56
C LEU A 13 -0.49 -28.86 4.80
N CYS A 14 0.24 -28.51 3.74
CA CYS A 14 1.29 -27.52 3.88
C CYS A 14 0.65 -26.13 3.67
N HIS A 15 0.70 -25.27 4.68
CA HIS A 15 0.55 -23.84 4.46
C HIS A 15 1.85 -23.34 3.79
N GLY A 16 2.08 -23.72 2.53
CA GLY A 16 3.34 -23.49 1.84
C GLY A 16 3.52 -24.26 0.52
N ARG A 17 4.61 -23.94 -0.18
CA ARG A 17 4.93 -24.43 -1.53
C ARG A 17 5.53 -25.84 -1.51
N LEU A 18 4.78 -26.84 -1.99
CA LEU A 18 5.32 -28.12 -2.46
C LEU A 18 5.40 -28.09 -3.99
N GLY A 19 6.56 -27.68 -4.52
CA GLY A 19 6.79 -27.67 -5.97
C GLY A 19 8.04 -26.90 -6.37
N THR A 20 8.83 -27.48 -7.27
CA THR A 20 10.11 -26.98 -7.82
C THR A 20 9.97 -25.74 -8.71
N GLY A 21 8.90 -24.96 -8.61
CA GLY A 21 8.75 -23.69 -9.32
C GLY A 21 9.58 -22.59 -8.66
N THR A 22 10.61 -22.11 -9.34
CA THR A 22 11.47 -20.97 -8.99
C THR A 22 10.79 -19.60 -9.15
N GLY A 23 9.46 -19.54 -9.14
CA GLY A 23 8.70 -18.29 -9.25
C GLY A 23 8.54 -17.60 -7.90
N SER A 24 8.66 -16.27 -7.88
CA SER A 24 8.24 -15.45 -6.74
C SER A 24 6.75 -15.67 -6.47
N SER A 25 6.34 -15.73 -5.20
CA SER A 25 4.91 -15.70 -4.83
C SER A 25 4.27 -14.32 -5.05
N TRP A 26 5.09 -13.32 -5.40
CA TRP A 26 4.66 -11.96 -5.67
C TRP A 26 4.25 -11.79 -7.13
N THR A 27 3.10 -11.14 -7.33
CA THR A 27 2.60 -10.71 -8.62
C THR A 27 2.75 -9.21 -8.75
N THR A 28 3.33 -8.74 -9.85
CA THR A 28 3.48 -7.30 -10.15
C THR A 28 2.21 -6.74 -10.76
N TYR A 29 1.91 -5.48 -10.45
CA TYR A 29 0.85 -4.69 -11.07
C TYR A 29 1.24 -3.21 -11.09
N VAL A 30 0.52 -2.40 -11.86
CA VAL A 30 0.70 -0.95 -11.87
C VAL A 30 -0.50 -0.32 -11.17
N PRO A 31 -0.35 0.17 -9.93
CA PRO A 31 -1.40 0.92 -9.25
C PRO A 31 -1.81 2.14 -10.07
N THR A 32 -3.07 2.55 -9.96
CA THR A 32 -3.46 3.89 -10.37
C THR A 32 -3.28 4.84 -9.19
N TRP A 33 -2.56 5.94 -9.39
CA TRP A 33 -2.50 7.04 -8.44
C TRP A 33 -3.54 8.10 -8.79
N SER A 34 -4.37 8.45 -7.82
CA SER A 34 -5.40 9.48 -7.95
C SER A 34 -5.44 10.36 -6.69
N THR A 35 -6.28 11.40 -6.74
CA THR A 35 -6.57 12.26 -5.61
C THR A 35 -8.08 12.36 -5.40
N THR A 36 -8.51 12.88 -4.25
CA THR A 36 -9.94 13.17 -3.99
C THR A 36 -10.44 14.45 -4.66
N GLY A 37 -9.56 15.28 -5.22
CA GLY A 37 -9.89 16.51 -5.94
C GLY A 37 -9.52 16.42 -7.42
N THR A 38 -8.75 17.39 -7.92
CA THR A 38 -8.24 17.37 -9.30
C THR A 38 -7.18 16.29 -9.45
N ALA A 39 -7.28 15.50 -10.53
CA ALA A 39 -6.41 14.37 -10.77
C ALA A 39 -4.92 14.78 -10.87
N PRO A 40 -4.00 14.00 -10.28
CA PRO A 40 -2.57 14.16 -10.50
C PRO A 40 -2.17 13.59 -11.87
N ALA A 41 -0.95 13.91 -12.32
CA ALA A 41 -0.31 13.26 -13.45
C ALA A 41 1.11 12.86 -13.07
N LEU A 42 1.44 11.57 -13.16
CA LEU A 42 2.76 11.07 -12.78
C LEU A 42 3.87 11.61 -13.70
N GLY A 43 3.57 11.85 -14.98
CA GLY A 43 4.55 12.36 -15.94
C GLY A 43 5.70 11.38 -16.15
N ASN A 44 6.94 11.87 -16.01
CA ASN A 44 8.17 11.07 -16.10
C ASN A 44 8.57 10.35 -14.80
N GLY A 45 7.71 10.33 -13.78
CA GLY A 45 7.89 9.52 -12.58
C GLY A 45 7.66 8.03 -12.81
N SER A 46 7.84 7.22 -11.77
CA SER A 46 7.57 5.77 -11.79
C SER A 46 6.59 5.39 -10.70
N LEU A 47 5.73 4.40 -10.99
CA LEU A 47 4.77 3.83 -10.05
C LEU A 47 4.72 2.33 -10.27
N ALA A 48 5.01 1.58 -9.22
CA ALA A 48 5.02 0.12 -9.23
C ALA A 48 4.28 -0.42 -8.03
N GLY A 49 3.69 -1.60 -8.20
CA GLY A 49 3.08 -2.35 -7.11
C GLY A 49 3.37 -3.83 -7.26
N GLU A 50 3.42 -4.52 -6.13
CA GLU A 50 3.49 -5.96 -6.06
C GLU A 50 2.62 -6.46 -4.91
N TYR A 51 2.07 -7.66 -5.07
CA TYR A 51 1.26 -8.28 -4.02
C TYR A 51 1.48 -9.78 -3.95
N CYS A 52 1.22 -10.35 -2.77
CA CYS A 52 1.23 -11.77 -2.51
C CYS A 52 -0.11 -12.18 -1.86
N LEU A 53 -0.69 -13.29 -2.31
CA LEU A 53 -1.93 -13.83 -1.76
C LEU A 53 -1.67 -15.10 -0.95
N ILE A 54 -2.27 -15.16 0.24
CA ILE A 54 -2.32 -16.36 1.08
C ILE A 54 -3.76 -16.57 1.52
N GLY A 55 -4.50 -17.41 0.78
CA GLY A 55 -5.95 -17.51 0.94
C GLY A 55 -6.63 -16.21 0.52
N ASP A 56 -7.45 -15.64 1.42
CA ASP A 56 -8.10 -14.34 1.26
C ASP A 56 -7.29 -13.17 1.85
N ARG A 57 -6.06 -13.43 2.34
CA ARG A 57 -5.14 -12.40 2.81
C ARG A 57 -4.26 -11.91 1.65
N CYS A 58 -4.27 -10.61 1.41
CA CYS A 58 -3.39 -9.91 0.48
C CYS A 58 -2.36 -9.09 1.24
N GLU A 59 -1.09 -9.33 0.98
CA GLU A 59 -0.01 -8.41 1.30
C GLU A 59 0.31 -7.60 0.04
N VAL A 60 0.40 -6.28 0.16
CA VAL A 60 0.68 -5.40 -0.98
C VAL A 60 1.78 -4.41 -0.62
N VAL A 61 2.66 -4.15 -1.59
CA VAL A 61 3.68 -3.11 -1.56
C VAL A 61 3.44 -2.19 -2.77
N ILE A 62 3.48 -0.89 -2.54
CA ILE A 62 3.37 0.15 -3.58
C ILE A 62 4.55 1.10 -3.41
N THR A 63 5.24 1.39 -4.50
CA THR A 63 6.31 2.39 -4.56
C THR A 63 6.06 3.38 -5.68
N MET A 64 6.32 4.65 -5.42
CA MET A 64 6.20 5.71 -6.42
C MET A 64 7.37 6.68 -6.27
N ILE A 65 7.95 7.09 -7.40
CA ILE A 65 8.97 8.13 -7.48
C ILE A 65 8.43 9.24 -8.37
N CYS A 66 8.46 10.46 -7.87
CA CYS A 66 8.03 11.65 -8.59
C CYS A 66 9.14 12.11 -9.53
N GLY A 67 8.76 12.48 -10.75
CA GLY A 67 9.66 13.07 -11.73
C GLY A 67 9.47 14.58 -11.85
N SER A 68 10.32 15.22 -12.65
CA SER A 68 10.31 16.66 -12.87
C SER A 68 9.05 17.19 -13.56
N THR A 69 8.27 16.32 -14.21
CA THR A 69 7.01 16.70 -14.86
C THR A 69 5.79 16.16 -14.10
N THR A 70 5.96 15.67 -12.87
CA THR A 70 4.85 15.20 -12.03
C THR A 70 3.99 16.38 -11.59
N THR A 71 2.66 16.23 -11.70
CA THR A 71 1.68 17.14 -11.09
C THR A 71 0.91 16.40 -10.01
N TYR A 72 0.68 17.05 -8.87
CA TYR A 72 0.14 16.40 -7.66
C TYR A 72 -1.38 16.52 -7.50
N GLY A 73 -2.04 17.24 -8.42
CA GLY A 73 -3.47 17.49 -8.31
C GLY A 73 -3.83 18.25 -7.02
N THR A 74 -5.06 18.07 -6.57
CA THR A 74 -5.58 18.63 -5.30
C THR A 74 -6.33 17.55 -4.53
N GLY A 75 -6.45 17.72 -3.21
CA GLY A 75 -7.05 16.71 -2.33
C GLY A 75 -6.04 15.66 -1.86
N GLN A 76 -6.54 14.59 -1.26
CA GLN A 76 -5.72 13.57 -0.62
C GLN A 76 -5.34 12.46 -1.60
N PHE A 77 -4.11 11.96 -1.49
CA PHE A 77 -3.61 10.91 -2.37
C PHE A 77 -4.28 9.55 -2.13
N ARG A 78 -4.46 8.81 -3.21
CA ARG A 78 -5.05 7.48 -3.25
C ARG A 78 -4.24 6.62 -4.22
N TRP A 79 -3.87 5.42 -3.78
CA TRP A 79 -3.28 4.41 -4.65
C TRP A 79 -4.21 3.21 -4.73
N LEU A 80 -4.56 2.81 -5.95
CA LEU A 80 -5.48 1.71 -6.20
C LEU A 80 -4.83 0.38 -5.76
N LEU A 81 -5.58 -0.37 -4.96
CA LEU A 81 -5.23 -1.72 -4.54
C LEU A 81 -5.47 -2.72 -5.69
N PRO A 82 -4.77 -3.87 -5.70
CA PRO A 82 -5.02 -4.91 -6.69
C PRO A 82 -6.41 -5.54 -6.51
N PHE A 83 -6.93 -5.56 -5.28
CA PHE A 83 -8.27 -6.05 -4.94
C PHE A 83 -8.93 -5.12 -3.93
N ALA A 84 -10.26 -5.07 -3.94
CA ALA A 84 -11.00 -4.35 -2.90
C ALA A 84 -10.74 -4.99 -1.53
N ALA A 85 -10.59 -4.18 -0.49
CA ALA A 85 -10.46 -4.67 0.87
C ALA A 85 -11.82 -5.06 1.44
N ALA A 86 -11.83 -6.11 2.25
CA ALA A 86 -13.02 -6.57 2.96
C ALA A 86 -13.55 -5.49 3.91
N THR A 87 -14.88 -5.48 4.07
CA THR A 87 -15.56 -4.70 5.10
C THR A 87 -15.24 -5.27 6.48
N LEU A 88 -14.78 -4.41 7.37
CA LEU A 88 -14.56 -4.70 8.79
C LEU A 88 -15.85 -4.55 9.58
N ALA A 89 -15.90 -5.13 10.78
CA ALA A 89 -17.08 -5.12 11.65
C ALA A 89 -17.60 -3.70 12.00
N ASN A 90 -16.75 -2.67 11.88
CA ASN A 90 -17.13 -1.26 12.01
C ASN A 90 -16.44 -0.45 10.92
N ALA A 91 -17.14 0.53 10.35
CA ALA A 91 -16.61 1.40 9.28
C ALA A 91 -15.42 2.28 9.72
N ASN A 92 -15.30 2.54 11.03
CA ASN A 92 -14.21 3.31 11.62
C ASN A 92 -12.94 2.48 11.86
N PHE A 93 -13.00 1.15 11.72
CA PHE A 93 -11.78 0.33 11.71
C PHE A 93 -11.13 0.36 10.33
N HIS A 94 -9.81 0.19 10.33
CA HIS A 94 -8.99 0.30 9.14
C HIS A 94 -7.96 -0.83 9.11
N TRP A 95 -7.62 -1.28 7.91
CA TRP A 95 -6.40 -2.05 7.71
C TRP A 95 -5.23 -1.08 7.74
N THR A 96 -4.19 -1.40 8.49
CA THR A 96 -3.03 -0.53 8.66
C THR A 96 -1.73 -1.26 8.37
N GLY A 97 -0.75 -0.50 7.90
CA GLY A 97 0.61 -0.98 7.65
C GLY A 97 1.60 0.18 7.65
N SER A 98 2.80 -0.06 7.15
CA SER A 98 3.86 0.94 7.10
C SER A 98 3.70 1.86 5.90
N GLY A 99 3.93 3.15 6.12
CA GLY A 99 4.13 4.13 5.06
C GLY A 99 5.43 4.88 5.28
N ILE A 100 6.11 5.24 4.20
CA ILE A 100 7.24 6.15 4.23
C ILE A 100 7.16 7.10 3.04
N ALA A 101 7.37 8.38 3.29
CA ALA A 101 7.57 9.39 2.26
C ALA A 101 8.96 9.98 2.44
N THR A 102 9.60 10.40 1.35
CA THR A 102 10.96 10.93 1.40
C THR A 102 11.12 12.08 0.42
N ASP A 103 11.66 13.19 0.91
CA ASP A 103 11.98 14.40 0.16
C ASP A 103 13.40 14.26 -0.38
N ALA A 104 13.52 13.92 -1.67
CA ALA A 104 14.76 13.71 -2.43
C ALA A 104 15.87 12.91 -1.73
N ALA A 105 15.51 11.86 -0.97
CA ALA A 105 16.42 11.07 -0.13
C ALA A 105 17.15 11.85 0.99
N ALA A 106 16.73 13.09 1.28
CA ALA A 106 17.32 13.95 2.30
C ALA A 106 16.57 13.87 3.65
N ALA A 107 15.24 13.79 3.62
CA ALA A 107 14.41 13.72 4.83
C ALA A 107 13.38 12.58 4.75
N TYR A 108 13.31 11.79 5.81
CA TYR A 108 12.40 10.65 5.93
C TYR A 108 11.19 10.99 6.78
N TYR A 109 10.00 10.76 6.24
CA TYR A 109 8.73 11.01 6.88
C TYR A 109 8.01 9.68 7.08
N PRO A 110 8.17 9.03 8.25
CA PRO A 110 7.42 7.81 8.55
C PRO A 110 5.93 8.14 8.65
N GLY A 111 5.12 7.21 8.19
CA GLY A 111 3.67 7.30 8.23
C GLY A 111 3.01 5.94 8.31
N THR A 112 1.69 5.96 8.26
CA THR A 112 0.86 4.75 8.28
C THR A 112 0.20 4.60 6.92
N ALA A 113 0.37 3.43 6.29
CA ALA A 113 -0.50 3.02 5.19
C ALA A 113 -1.86 2.63 5.77
N ARG A 114 -2.94 3.24 5.28
CA ARG A 114 -4.31 3.00 5.74
C ARG A 114 -5.20 2.57 4.59
N ILE A 115 -6.00 1.54 4.81
CA ILE A 115 -7.14 1.19 3.96
C ILE A 115 -8.40 1.26 4.81
N GLN A 116 -9.35 2.10 4.39
CA GLN A 116 -10.66 2.17 5.03
C GLN A 116 -11.44 0.86 4.80
N SER A 117 -12.28 0.47 5.74
CA SER A 117 -13.22 -0.66 5.60
C SER A 117 -13.94 -0.61 4.24
N GLY A 118 -13.86 -1.70 3.45
CA GLY A 118 -14.51 -1.81 2.14
C GLY A 118 -13.87 -1.02 0.99
N SER A 119 -12.72 -0.36 1.21
CA SER A 119 -12.09 0.53 0.22
C SER A 119 -11.31 -0.23 -0.86
N GLN A 120 -11.16 0.39 -2.03
CA GLN A 120 -10.25 -0.03 -3.10
C GLN A 120 -8.93 0.74 -3.11
N TYR A 121 -8.72 1.65 -2.15
CA TYR A 121 -7.56 2.52 -2.11
C TYR A 121 -6.82 2.40 -0.79
N VAL A 122 -5.49 2.40 -0.88
CA VAL A 122 -4.60 2.71 0.23
C VAL A 122 -4.26 4.21 0.19
N MET A 123 -4.09 4.80 1.37
CA MET A 123 -3.65 6.17 1.56
C MET A 123 -2.54 6.23 2.62
N GLY A 124 -1.68 7.24 2.54
CA GLY A 124 -0.68 7.50 3.57
C GLY A 124 -1.17 8.52 4.59
N LEU A 125 -0.81 8.30 5.85
CA LEU A 125 -1.09 9.20 6.96
C LEU A 125 0.21 9.67 7.60
N SER A 126 0.34 10.97 7.81
CA SER A 126 1.40 11.53 8.66
C SER A 126 0.98 11.55 10.12
N PRO A 127 1.88 11.23 11.06
CA PRO A 127 1.65 11.53 12.46
C PRO A 127 1.47 13.04 12.67
N GLY A 128 0.78 13.43 13.74
CA GLY A 128 0.71 14.83 14.14
C GLY A 128 2.12 15.36 14.46
N SER A 129 2.48 16.51 13.89
CA SER A 129 3.83 17.08 14.01
C SER A 129 4.03 17.98 15.25
N ALA A 130 2.96 18.21 16.02
CA ALA A 130 2.96 19.02 17.24
C ALA A 130 1.96 18.47 18.25
N THR A 131 2.13 18.80 19.53
CA THR A 131 1.18 18.47 20.59
C THR A 131 -0.22 19.00 20.23
N GLY A 132 -1.21 18.11 20.18
CA GLY A 132 -2.58 18.45 19.79
C GLY A 132 -2.85 18.49 18.28
N SER A 133 -1.84 18.28 17.43
CA SER A 133 -2.05 18.09 15.99
C SER A 133 -2.75 16.77 15.72
N THR A 134 -3.72 16.80 14.82
CA THR A 134 -4.36 15.58 14.33
C THR A 134 -3.48 14.87 13.29
N VAL A 135 -3.65 13.55 13.20
CA VAL A 135 -3.13 12.74 12.08
C VAL A 135 -3.82 13.21 10.79
N ALA A 136 -3.06 13.36 9.71
CA ALA A 136 -3.58 13.87 8.44
C ALA A 136 -3.13 13.03 7.26
N GLU A 137 -3.99 12.93 6.25
CA GLU A 137 -3.68 12.26 4.98
C GLU A 137 -2.67 13.03 4.15
N TRP A 138 -1.84 12.28 3.42
CA TRP A 138 -0.89 12.82 2.46
C TRP A 138 -1.59 13.48 1.28
N ASN A 139 -1.02 14.58 0.83
CA ASN A 139 -1.47 15.40 -0.28
C ASN A 139 -0.28 16.16 -0.88
N SER A 140 -0.53 17.09 -1.82
CA SER A 140 0.53 17.84 -2.50
C SER A 140 1.47 18.64 -1.58
N THR A 141 1.07 18.94 -0.34
CA THR A 141 1.88 19.67 0.65
C THR A 141 2.09 18.90 1.96
N ARG A 142 1.69 17.62 2.01
CA ARG A 142 1.81 16.75 3.19
C ARG A 142 2.30 15.36 2.77
N PRO A 143 3.32 14.78 3.43
CA PRO A 143 4.00 15.27 4.64
C PRO A 143 4.88 16.50 4.43
N PHE A 144 5.25 16.76 3.18
CA PHE A 144 6.02 17.90 2.70
C PHE A 144 5.49 18.32 1.32
N THR A 145 6.03 19.41 0.77
CA THR A 145 5.72 19.81 -0.60
C THR A 145 6.50 18.94 -1.57
N TRP A 146 5.79 18.09 -2.32
CA TRP A 146 6.42 17.14 -3.22
C TRP A 146 7.04 17.81 -4.45
N GLY A 147 8.13 17.24 -4.93
CA GLY A 147 8.91 17.64 -6.09
C GLY A 147 9.64 16.46 -6.73
N ASN A 148 10.61 16.79 -7.59
CA ASN A 148 11.36 15.81 -8.37
C ASN A 148 12.29 14.95 -7.49
N GLY A 149 12.24 13.63 -7.66
CA GLY A 149 13.07 12.69 -6.91
C GLY A 149 12.46 12.25 -5.58
N ASP A 150 11.34 12.85 -5.17
CA ASP A 150 10.62 12.45 -3.97
C ASP A 150 9.93 11.12 -4.19
N TYR A 151 9.86 10.31 -3.13
CA TYR A 151 9.30 8.98 -3.25
C TYR A 151 8.44 8.58 -2.06
N VAL A 152 7.59 7.60 -2.31
CA VAL A 152 6.72 6.98 -1.32
C VAL A 152 6.84 5.46 -1.40
N GLY A 153 6.83 4.82 -0.24
CA GLY A 153 6.61 3.39 -0.07
C GLY A 153 5.43 3.15 0.85
N LEU A 154 4.50 2.29 0.44
CA LEU A 154 3.36 1.84 1.25
C LEU A 154 3.36 0.32 1.27
N GLN A 155 3.24 -0.28 2.45
CA GLN A 155 3.04 -1.72 2.62
C GLN A 155 1.91 -1.96 3.60
N VAL A 156 0.99 -2.85 3.25
CA VAL A 156 -0.14 -3.21 4.10
C VAL A 156 -0.62 -4.62 3.81
N THR A 157 -1.00 -5.32 4.88
CA THR A 157 -1.66 -6.63 4.79
C THR A 157 -3.12 -6.46 5.13
N TYR A 158 -4.00 -6.94 4.25
CA TYR A 158 -5.44 -6.82 4.39
C TYR A 158 -6.13 -8.08 3.89
N ARG A 159 -7.42 -8.23 4.21
CA ARG A 159 -8.26 -9.28 3.65
C ARG A 159 -8.99 -8.76 2.41
N ILE A 160 -9.04 -9.53 1.33
CA ILE A 160 -9.81 -9.19 0.13
C ILE A 160 -11.32 -9.35 0.36
N ALA A 161 -12.13 -8.54 -0.31
CA ALA A 161 -13.59 -8.60 -0.26
C ALA A 161 -14.17 -9.85 -0.95
#